data_AF-A0A7S1WSN7-F1
#
_entry.id   AF-A0A7S1WSN7-F1
#
_cell.length_a   1.000
_cell.length_b   1.000
_cell.length_c   1.000
_cell.angle_alpha   90.00
_cell.angle_beta   90.00
_cell.angle_gamma   90.00
#
_symmetry.space_group_name_H-M   'P 1'
#
loop_
_entity.id
_entity.type
_entity.pdbx_description
1 polymer ?
#
loop_
_entity_poly.entity_id
_entity_poly.type
_entity_poly.pdbx_seq_one_letter_code
_entity_poly.pdbx_strand_id
1 'polypeptide(L)'
;AVRMAAGGRAAAGAPRMQAHDRPGCQLIAVVYDGASDDCRLALETVRARDASLPHCTAELVSWPSAHASELLATVDAPLREMNLGEAFEMQGKMVAVLPSGLVLPNCQADVMQLIAEM
;
A
#
# COMPACT_ATOMS: atom_id res chain seq x y z
N ALA A 1 -51.03 21.23 -22.21
CA ALA A 1 -49.67 21.22 -22.80
C ALA A 1 -48.67 20.67 -21.79
N VAL A 2 -48.17 19.47 -22.10
CA VAL A 2 -46.86 18.87 -21.80
C VAL A 2 -46.21 19.11 -20.42
N ARG A 3 -46.26 18.07 -19.57
CA ARG A 3 -45.21 17.76 -18.58
C ARG A 3 -44.01 17.20 -19.33
N MET A 4 -42.82 17.76 -19.13
CA MET A 4 -41.55 17.14 -19.55
C MET A 4 -40.86 16.53 -18.33
N ALA A 5 -40.55 15.25 -18.45
CA ALA A 5 -39.68 14.48 -17.57
C ALA A 5 -38.24 14.51 -18.12
N ALA A 6 -37.26 14.55 -17.22
CA ALA A 6 -35.91 13.97 -17.37
C ALA A 6 -35.32 13.96 -15.95
N GLY A 7 -34.89 12.85 -15.35
CA GLY A 7 -34.23 11.70 -15.96
C GLY A 7 -32.74 11.84 -15.67
N GLY A 8 -32.26 11.20 -14.60
CA GLY A 8 -30.85 11.24 -14.22
C GLY A 8 -30.58 10.43 -12.96
N ARG A 9 -30.65 9.10 -13.07
CA ARG A 9 -30.17 8.16 -12.04
C ARG A 9 -28.67 8.40 -11.85
N ALA A 10 -28.28 9.08 -10.78
CA ALA A 10 -26.92 9.02 -10.30
C ALA A 10 -26.70 7.62 -9.73
N ALA A 11 -25.76 6.91 -10.35
CA ALA A 11 -25.37 5.57 -9.99
C ALA A 11 -25.10 5.46 -8.49
N ALA A 12 -25.66 4.41 -7.89
CA ALA A 12 -25.30 3.97 -6.56
C ALA A 12 -23.79 3.71 -6.55
N GLY A 13 -23.03 4.66 -6.03
CA GLY A 13 -21.65 4.45 -5.61
C GLY A 13 -21.71 3.44 -4.49
N ALA A 14 -21.43 2.18 -4.80
CA ALA A 14 -21.15 1.18 -3.79
C ALA A 14 -20.10 1.77 -2.83
N PRO A 15 -20.27 1.65 -1.50
CA PRO A 15 -19.21 2.03 -0.59
C PRO A 15 -17.99 1.18 -0.97
N ARG A 16 -16.92 1.83 -1.44
CA ARG A 16 -15.58 1.22 -1.46
C ARG A 16 -15.32 0.81 -0.01
N MET A 17 -15.47 -0.47 0.28
CA MET A 17 -15.03 -1.03 1.55
C MET A 17 -13.54 -0.69 1.65
N GLN A 18 -13.22 0.29 2.49
CA GLN A 18 -11.85 0.49 2.94
C GLN A 18 -11.41 -0.84 3.54
N ALA A 19 -10.33 -1.40 3.03
CA ALA A 19 -9.83 -2.72 3.42
C ALA A 19 -9.42 -2.81 4.91
N HIS A 20 -9.51 -1.69 5.64
CA HIS A 20 -9.16 -1.56 7.04
C HIS A 20 -10.16 -2.16 8.04
N ASP A 21 -11.37 -2.57 7.63
CA ASP A 21 -12.41 -3.06 8.56
C ASP A 21 -12.65 -4.58 8.48
N ARG A 22 -11.61 -5.37 8.17
CA ARG A 22 -11.69 -6.84 8.31
C ARG A 22 -10.90 -7.29 9.53
N PRO A 23 -11.56 -7.56 10.67
CA PRO A 23 -10.87 -8.09 11.85
C PRO A 23 -10.23 -9.44 11.51
N GLY A 24 -8.90 -9.52 11.62
CA GLY A 24 -8.10 -10.73 11.39
C GLY A 24 -7.19 -10.71 10.16
N CYS A 25 -7.28 -9.71 9.28
CA CYS A 25 -6.31 -9.54 8.18
C CYS A 25 -5.10 -8.73 8.68
N GLN A 26 -3.94 -9.37 8.74
CA GLN A 26 -2.67 -8.69 9.00
C GLN A 26 -2.26 -7.95 7.73
N LEU A 27 -2.61 -6.66 7.65
CA LEU A 27 -2.34 -5.83 6.48
C LEU A 27 -0.90 -5.30 6.52
N ILE A 28 -0.14 -5.58 5.47
CA ILE A 28 1.19 -5.05 5.20
C ILE A 28 1.05 -3.80 4.35
N ALA A 29 1.55 -2.66 4.82
CA ALA A 29 1.52 -1.42 4.04
C ALA A 29 2.80 -1.26 3.22
N VAL A 30 2.68 -1.27 1.90
CA VAL A 30 3.78 -1.13 0.96
C VAL A 30 3.79 0.28 0.39
N VAL A 31 4.75 1.10 0.84
CA VAL A 31 5.01 2.44 0.34
C VAL A 31 6.05 2.36 -0.78
N TYR A 32 5.79 2.97 -1.93
CA TYR A 32 6.69 2.88 -3.10
C TYR A 32 6.85 4.21 -3.83
N ASP A 33 8.00 4.43 -4.47
CA ASP A 33 8.16 5.55 -5.40
C ASP A 33 7.38 5.31 -6.69
N GLY A 34 6.31 6.08 -6.90
CA GLY A 34 5.48 5.99 -8.10
C GLY A 34 6.19 6.41 -9.38
N ALA A 35 7.30 7.14 -9.29
CA ALA A 35 8.11 7.56 -10.43
C ALA A 35 9.14 6.50 -10.87
N SER A 36 9.33 5.43 -10.09
CA SER A 36 10.32 4.39 -10.35
C SER A 36 9.72 3.21 -11.13
N ASP A 37 10.31 2.88 -12.29
CA ASP A 37 9.90 1.71 -13.06
C ASP A 37 10.22 0.39 -12.35
N ASP A 38 11.33 0.30 -11.61
CA ASP A 38 11.68 -0.86 -10.78
C ASP A 38 10.60 -1.11 -9.71
N CYS A 39 10.16 -0.05 -9.04
CA CYS A 39 9.07 -0.14 -8.06
C CYS A 39 7.78 -0.63 -8.73
N ARG A 40 7.44 -0.10 -9.91
CA ARG A 40 6.24 -0.52 -10.64
C ARG A 40 6.29 -1.99 -11.06
N LEU A 41 7.44 -2.47 -11.52
CA LEU A 41 7.63 -3.87 -11.86
C LEU A 41 7.49 -4.78 -10.63
N ALA A 42 8.08 -4.38 -9.50
CA ALA A 42 7.95 -5.12 -8.25
C ALA A 42 6.50 -5.18 -7.77
N LEU A 43 5.74 -4.08 -7.90
CA LEU A 43 4.32 -4.03 -7.52
C LEU A 43 3.45 -5.01 -8.31
N GLU A 44 3.73 -5.24 -9.60
CA GLU A 44 2.99 -6.24 -10.38
C GLU A 44 3.14 -7.64 -9.75
N THR A 45 4.34 -7.96 -9.24
CA THR A 45 4.59 -9.22 -8.53
C THR A 45 3.85 -9.27 -7.19
N VAL A 46 3.89 -8.18 -6.41
CA VAL A 46 3.13 -8.08 -5.15
C VAL A 46 1.63 -8.24 -5.38
N ARG A 47 1.08 -7.59 -6.42
CA ARG A 47 -0.34 -7.70 -6.80
C ARG A 47 -0.72 -9.11 -7.22
N ALA A 48 0.13 -9.76 -8.03
CA ALA A 48 -0.09 -11.13 -8.44
C ALA A 48 -0.10 -12.08 -7.22
N ARG A 49 0.79 -11.84 -6.25
CA ARG A 49 0.81 -12.60 -4.99
C ARG A 49 -0.43 -12.33 -4.13
N ASP A 50 -0.77 -11.08 -3.86
CA ASP A 50 -1.94 -10.69 -3.06
C ASP A 50 -3.23 -11.28 -3.65
N ALA A 51 -3.39 -11.22 -4.98
CA ALA A 51 -4.53 -11.81 -5.68
C ALA A 51 -4.62 -13.34 -5.57
N SER A 52 -3.52 -14.03 -5.27
CA SER A 52 -3.48 -15.48 -5.03
C SER A 52 -3.82 -15.88 -3.59
N LEU A 53 -3.91 -14.91 -2.67
CA LEU A 53 -4.18 -15.15 -1.26
C LEU A 53 -5.68 -14.98 -0.94
N PRO A 54 -6.22 -15.73 0.03
CA PRO A 54 -7.64 -15.68 0.39
C PRO A 54 -8.04 -14.37 1.10
N HIS A 55 -7.07 -13.60 1.56
CA HIS A 55 -7.23 -12.36 2.29
C HIS A 55 -6.32 -11.30 1.70
N CYS A 56 -6.75 -10.03 1.71
CA CYS A 56 -5.87 -8.92 1.33
C CYS A 56 -4.78 -8.80 2.38
N THR A 57 -3.53 -9.00 1.96
CA THR A 57 -2.36 -8.94 2.84
C THR A 57 -1.50 -7.73 2.55
N ALA A 58 -1.64 -7.09 1.37
CA ALA A 58 -0.89 -5.87 1.05
C ALA A 58 -1.80 -4.66 0.71
N GLU A 59 -1.49 -3.51 1.31
CA GLU A 59 -1.96 -2.20 0.89
C GLU A 59 -0.84 -1.49 0.12
N LEU A 60 -1.12 -0.98 -1.08
CA LEU A 60 -0.11 -0.34 -1.92
C LEU A 60 -0.32 1.18 -1.93
N VAL A 61 0.69 1.93 -1.50
CA VAL A 61 0.62 3.39 -1.34
C VAL A 61 1.77 4.08 -2.07
N SER A 62 1.46 4.99 -2.98
CA SER A 62 2.48 5.73 -3.72
C SER A 62 3.06 6.89 -2.90
N TRP A 63 4.37 7.05 -2.96
CA TRP A 63 5.10 8.24 -2.53
C TRP A 63 5.27 9.23 -3.69
N PRO A 64 5.23 10.55 -3.44
CA PRO A 64 4.85 11.20 -2.18
C PRO A 64 3.33 11.28 -2.00
N SER A 65 2.82 10.92 -0.83
CA SER A 65 1.43 11.15 -0.43
C SER A 65 1.31 11.32 1.08
N ALA A 66 0.25 12.01 1.54
CA ALA A 66 0.02 12.21 2.98
C ALA A 66 -0.15 10.88 3.72
N HIS A 67 -0.82 9.91 3.11
CA HIS A 67 -1.01 8.56 3.65
C HIS A 67 0.31 7.80 3.78
N ALA A 68 1.19 7.90 2.78
CA ALA A 68 2.53 7.31 2.85
C ALA A 68 3.37 7.92 3.99
N SER A 69 3.30 9.24 4.17
CA SER A 69 3.99 9.94 5.26
C SER A 69 3.48 9.51 6.64
N GLU A 70 2.17 9.34 6.79
CA GLU A 70 1.55 8.87 8.03
C GLU A 70 1.99 7.44 8.35
N LEU A 71 1.90 6.52 7.39
CA LEU A 71 2.37 5.15 7.55
C LEU A 71 3.84 5.08 7.99
N LEU A 72 4.72 5.83 7.34
CA LEU A 72 6.15 5.88 7.73
C LEU A 72 6.40 6.60 9.07
N ALA A 73 5.46 7.43 9.54
CA ALA A 73 5.52 8.08 10.84
C ALA A 73 4.97 7.20 11.97
N THR A 74 4.08 6.24 11.66
CA THR A 74 3.58 5.26 12.65
C THR A 74 4.62 4.25 13.10
N VAL A 75 5.69 4.07 12.32
CA VAL A 75 6.82 3.23 12.70
C VAL A 75 7.61 3.92 13.80
N ASP A 76 7.84 3.22 14.91
CA ASP A 76 8.68 3.66 16.02
C ASP A 76 10.01 4.23 15.51
N ALA A 77 10.35 5.46 15.92
CA ALA A 77 11.53 6.17 15.44
C ALA A 77 12.83 5.34 15.53
N PRO A 78 13.11 4.59 16.62
CA PRO A 78 14.30 3.73 16.69
C PRO A 78 14.27 2.57 15.68
N LEU A 79 13.11 1.96 15.44
CA LEU A 79 12.95 0.89 14.44
C LEU A 79 13.05 1.43 13.02
N ARG A 80 12.55 2.65 12.80
CA ARG A 80 12.67 3.35 11.54
C ARG A 80 14.13 3.71 11.25
N GLU A 81 14.85 4.27 12.21
CA GLU A 81 16.28 4.58 12.07
C GLU A 81 17.13 3.32 11.89
N MET A 82 16.81 2.22 12.59
CA MET A 82 17.52 0.95 12.43
C MET A 82 17.28 0.30 11.05
N ASN A 83 16.03 0.33 10.56
CA ASN A 83 15.68 -0.35 9.30
C ASN A 83 15.91 0.53 8.06
N LEU A 84 15.65 1.84 8.16
CA LEU A 84 15.73 2.78 7.03
C LEU A 84 17.02 3.62 7.05
N GLY A 85 17.60 3.87 8.23
CA GLY A 85 18.71 4.80 8.43
C GLY A 85 18.25 6.26 8.58
N GLU A 86 19.08 7.10 9.20
CA GLU A 86 18.80 8.54 9.40
C GLU A 86 18.64 9.31 8.07
N ALA A 87 19.23 8.81 6.99
CA ALA A 87 19.25 9.44 5.66
C ALA A 87 18.37 8.69 4.63
N PHE A 88 17.31 8.01 5.08
CA PHE A 88 16.46 7.26 4.15
C PHE A 88 15.71 8.16 3.18
N GLU A 89 15.99 7.98 1.89
CA GLU A 89 15.23 8.60 0.80
C GLU A 89 14.38 7.55 0.09
N MET A 90 13.09 7.86 -0.11
CA MET A 90 12.14 7.01 -0.84
C MET A 90 12.41 6.94 -2.34
N GLN A 91 13.22 7.84 -2.91
CA GLN A 91 13.46 7.90 -4.34
C GLN A 91 14.01 6.56 -4.87
N GLY A 92 13.30 5.98 -5.85
CA GLY A 92 13.65 4.69 -6.44
C GLY A 92 13.36 3.47 -5.57
N LYS A 93 12.68 3.62 -4.43
CA LYS A 93 12.55 2.54 -3.42
C LYS A 93 11.12 2.17 -3.10
N MET A 94 10.98 0.94 -2.61
CA MET A 94 9.79 0.39 -2.00
C MET A 94 10.10 -0.03 -0.56
N VAL A 95 9.18 0.25 0.35
CA VAL A 95 9.27 -0.06 1.78
C VAL A 95 7.98 -0.75 2.20
N ALA A 96 8.08 -1.89 2.88
CA ALA A 96 6.92 -2.53 3.48
C ALA A 96 6.94 -2.34 5.00
N VAL A 97 5.80 -1.95 5.56
CA VAL A 97 5.54 -1.83 6.99
C VAL A 97 4.64 -2.99 7.38
N LEU A 98 5.20 -3.90 8.19
CA LEU A 98 4.50 -5.07 8.68
C LEU A 98 3.59 -4.69 9.87
N PRO A 99 2.53 -5.47 10.13
CA PRO A 99 1.64 -5.23 11.28
C PRO A 99 2.36 -5.28 12.64
N SER A 100 3.54 -5.91 12.71
CA SER A 100 4.40 -5.93 13.88
C SER A 100 5.14 -4.61 14.14
N GLY A 101 5.06 -3.65 13.22
CA GLY A 101 5.88 -2.43 13.21
C GLY A 101 7.28 -2.62 12.62
N LEU A 102 7.62 -3.84 12.19
CA LEU A 102 8.86 -4.10 11.47
C LEU A 102 8.80 -3.50 10.06
N VAL A 103 9.91 -2.93 9.60
CA VAL A 103 10.03 -2.32 8.29
C VAL A 103 11.00 -3.10 7.42
N LEU A 104 10.56 -3.47 6.23
CA LEU A 104 11.39 -4.02 5.18
C LEU A 104 11.75 -2.89 4.20
N PRO A 105 13.00 -2.41 4.18
CA PRO A 105 13.46 -1.46 3.20
C PRO A 105 13.76 -2.14 1.86
N ASN A 106 13.78 -1.35 0.78
CA ASN A 106 14.26 -1.78 -0.54
C ASN A 106 13.58 -3.05 -1.10
N CYS A 107 12.30 -3.28 -0.80
CA CYS A 107 11.58 -4.48 -1.21
C CYS A 107 11.47 -4.65 -2.73
N GLN A 108 11.75 -3.62 -3.51
CA GLN A 108 11.79 -3.71 -4.97
C GLN A 108 13.00 -4.54 -5.47
N ALA A 109 14.09 -4.56 -4.69
CA ALA A 109 15.29 -5.33 -5.03
C ALA A 109 15.15 -6.82 -4.67
N ASP A 110 14.40 -7.12 -3.60
CA ASP A 110 14.06 -8.48 -3.19
C ASP A 110 12.59 -8.59 -2.80
N VAL A 111 11.73 -8.71 -3.82
CA VAL A 111 10.28 -8.85 -3.63
C VAL A 111 9.92 -10.18 -2.97
N MET A 112 10.81 -11.18 -3.00
CA MET A 112 10.56 -12.47 -2.38
C MET A 112 10.54 -12.38 -0.86
N GLN A 113 11.34 -11.48 -0.28
CA GLN A 113 11.30 -11.20 1.15
C GLN A 113 9.92 -10.65 1.57
N LEU A 114 9.35 -9.74 0.78
CA LEU A 114 8.00 -9.22 1.03
C LEU A 114 6.94 -10.32 0.86
N ILE A 115 7.07 -11.15 -0.17
CA ILE A 115 6.14 -12.28 -0.42
C ILE A 115 6.15 -13.30 0.73
N ALA A 116 7.27 -13.49 1.42
CA ALA A 116 7.36 -14.42 2.55
C ALA A 116 6.54 -13.96 3.76
N GLU A 117 6.31 -12.65 3.90
CA GLU A 117 5.50 -12.07 4.96
C GLU A 117 3.99 -12.01 4.62
N MET A 118 3.63 -12.17 3.33
CA MET A 118 2.26 -12.15 2.78
C MET A 118 1.59 -13.52 2.80
#